data_AF-A0A662UMC3-F1
#
_entry.id   AF-A0A662UMC3-F1
#
_cell.length_a   1.000
_cell.length_b   1.000
_cell.length_c   1.000
_cell.angle_alpha   90.00
_cell.angle_beta   90.00
_cell.angle_gamma   90.00
#
_symmetry.space_group_name_H-M   'P 1'
#
loop_
_entity.id
_entity.type
_entity.pdbx_description
1 polymer ?
#
loop_
_entity_poly.entity_id
_entity_poly.type
_entity_poly.pdbx_seq_one_letter_code
_entity_poly.pdbx_strand_id
1 'polypeptide(L)' 'MSAVISIRIPKKLKRELDELKDMVDWKKEIINFLEERIKMYKKIKVLNEVHRILENHPFVPENYGSRSVREDRDSN' A
#
# COMPACT_ATOMS: atom_id res chain seq x y z
N MET A 1 4.40 -18.70 -17.51
CA MET A 1 5.77 -18.13 -17.43
C MET A 1 6.14 -18.05 -15.96
N SER A 2 7.30 -18.57 -15.55
CA SER A 2 7.80 -18.50 -14.17
C SER A 2 9.06 -17.64 -14.13
N ALA A 3 9.20 -16.84 -13.07
CA ALA A 3 10.39 -16.04 -12.80
C ALA A 3 11.05 -16.55 -11.51
N VAL A 4 12.39 -16.54 -11.46
CA VAL A 4 13.17 -16.97 -10.28
C VAL A 4 13.64 -15.75 -9.51
N ILE A 5 13.41 -15.74 -8.20
CA ILE A 5 13.89 -14.69 -7.29
C ILE A 5 14.92 -15.33 -6.36
N SER A 6 16.16 -14.84 -6.39
CA SER A 6 17.22 -15.28 -5.47
C SER A 6 17.44 -14.22 -4.39
N ILE A 7 17.16 -14.57 -3.13
CA ILE A 7 17.28 -13.67 -1.98
C ILE A 7 18.39 -14.17 -1.08
N ARG A 8 19.33 -13.29 -0.73
CA ARG A 8 20.34 -13.58 0.28
C ARG A 8 19.70 -13.50 1.66
N ILE A 9 19.74 -14.60 2.40
CA ILE A 9 19.22 -14.68 3.77
C ILE A 9 20.35 -14.96 4.78
N PRO A 10 20.19 -14.55 6.05
CA PRO A 10 21.11 -14.92 7.11
C PRO A 10 21.26 -16.45 7.24
N LYS A 11 22.48 -16.94 7.54
CA LYS A 11 22.75 -18.38 7.67
C LYS A 11 21.88 -19.06 8.74
N LYS A 12 21.55 -18.35 9.82
CA LYS A 12 20.68 -18.87 10.88
C LYS A 12 19.28 -19.19 10.35
N LEU A 13 18.68 -18.26 9.62
CA LEU A 13 17.35 -18.45 9.02
C LEU A 13 17.32 -19.62 8.04
N LYS A 14 18.38 -19.77 7.24
CA LYS A 14 18.50 -20.93 6.34
C LYS A 14 18.49 -22.27 7.10
N ARG A 15 19.18 -22.35 8.25
CA ARG A 15 19.20 -23.56 9.08
C ARG A 15 17.83 -23.90 9.63
N GLU A 16 17.12 -22.91 10.19
CA GLU A 16 15.77 -23.10 10.72
C GLU A 16 14.79 -23.55 9.62
N LEU A 17 14.91 -22.99 8.40
CA LEU A 17 14.13 -23.45 7.25
C LEU A 17 14.47 -24.90 6.89
N ASP A 18 15.75 -25.27 6.83
CA ASP A 18 16.17 -26.63 6.49
C ASP A 18 15.72 -27.66 7.55
N GLU A 19 15.76 -27.33 8.84
CA GLU A 19 15.31 -28.20 9.95
C GLU A 19 13.81 -28.53 9.88
N LEU A 20 13.01 -27.60 9.37
CA LEU A 20 11.55 -27.71 9.31
C LEU A 20 11.04 -28.10 7.91
N LYS A 21 11.95 -28.33 6.96
CA LYS A 21 11.64 -28.61 5.56
C LYS A 21 10.79 -29.87 5.36
N ASP A 22 10.94 -30.86 6.24
CA ASP A 22 10.17 -32.11 6.17
C ASP A 22 8.71 -31.93 6.62
N MET A 23 8.43 -30.85 7.37
CA MET A 23 7.07 -30.53 7.86
C MET A 23 6.40 -29.44 7.04
N VAL A 24 7.16 -28.53 6.42
CA VAL A 24 6.64 -27.33 5.76
C VAL A 24 7.15 -27.20 4.33
N ASP A 25 6.22 -27.04 3.38
CA ASP A 25 6.55 -26.64 2.02
C ASP A 25 6.86 -25.14 1.97
N TRP A 26 8.12 -24.81 2.21
CA TRP A 26 8.61 -23.42 2.20
C TRP A 26 8.38 -22.71 0.87
N LYS A 27 8.37 -23.42 -0.26
CA LYS A 27 8.08 -22.79 -1.55
C LYS A 27 6.65 -22.28 -1.56
N LYS A 28 5.69 -23.12 -1.16
CA LYS A 28 4.27 -22.74 -1.10
C LYS A 28 4.04 -21.64 -0.07
N GLU A 29 4.65 -21.76 1.10
CA GLU A 29 4.50 -20.80 2.19
C GLU A 29 5.00 -19.40 1.80
N ILE A 30 6.20 -19.33 1.20
CA ILE A 30 6.79 -18.06 0.77
C ILE A 30 5.96 -17.44 -0.36
N ILE A 31 5.46 -18.23 -1.31
CA ILE A 31 4.60 -17.71 -2.39
C ILE A 31 3.31 -17.12 -1.82
N ASN A 32 2.60 -17.87 -0.98
CA ASN A 32 1.35 -17.41 -0.35
C ASN A 32 1.59 -16.14 0.46
N PHE A 33 2.64 -16.12 1.27
CA PHE A 33 3.01 -14.95 2.07
C PHE A 33 3.26 -13.73 1.18
N LEU A 34 3.98 -13.88 0.06
CA LEU A 34 4.23 -12.79 -0.87
C LEU A 34 2.94 -12.32 -1.55
N GLU A 35 2.05 -13.22 -1.97
CA GLU A 35 0.77 -12.86 -2.57
C GLU A 35 -0.14 -12.08 -1.62
N GLU A 36 -0.25 -12.52 -0.37
CA GLU A 36 -1.02 -11.84 0.66
C GLU A 36 -0.43 -10.46 0.98
N ARG A 37 0.90 -10.37 1.13
CA ARG A 37 1.59 -9.10 1.34
C ARG A 37 1.38 -8.15 0.17
N ILE A 38 1.47 -8.63 -1.07
CA ILE A 38 1.20 -7.80 -2.26
C ILE A 38 -0.24 -7.29 -2.25
N LYS A 39 -1.24 -8.14 -1.93
CA LYS A 39 -2.64 -7.70 -1.79
C LYS A 39 -2.77 -6.60 -0.72
N MET A 40 -2.14 -6.79 0.43
CA MET A 40 -2.16 -5.80 1.52
C MET A 40 -1.49 -4.48 1.09
N TYR A 41 -0.29 -4.52 0.54
CA TYR A 41 0.44 -3.33 0.09
C TYR A 41 -0.24 -2.64 -1.09
N LYS A 42 -0.90 -3.36 -1.99
CA LYS A 42 -1.73 -2.76 -3.05
C LYS A 42 -2.90 -1.98 -2.46
N LYS A 43 -3.60 -2.54 -1.46
CA LYS A 43 -4.67 -1.83 -0.74
C LYS A 43 -4.14 -0.57 -0.05
N ILE A 44 -3.00 -0.67 0.64
CA ILE A 44 -2.35 0.48 1.28
C ILE A 44 -1.92 1.52 0.24
N LYS A 45 -1.35 1.09 -0.88
CA LYS A 45 -0.93 2.00 -1.95
C LYS A 45 -2.12 2.77 -2.51
N VAL A 46 -3.26 2.11 -2.78
CA VAL A 46 -4.50 2.78 -3.21
C VAL A 46 -4.96 3.78 -2.17
N LEU A 47 -4.96 3.43 -0.88
CA LEU A 47 -5.33 4.36 0.20
C LEU A 47 -4.37 5.56 0.31
N ASN A 48 -3.07 5.34 0.11
CA ASN A 48 -2.07 6.40 0.11
C ASN A 48 -2.15 7.28 -1.15
N GLU A 49 -2.55 6.71 -2.29
CA GLU A 49 -2.81 7.45 -3.53
C GLU A 49 -4.07 8.32 -3.38
N VAL A 50 -5.12 7.81 -2.75
CA VAL A 50 -6.31 8.59 -2.37
C VAL A 50 -5.93 9.70 -1.38
N HIS A 51 -5.12 9.42 -0.35
CA HIS A 51 -4.63 10.46 0.56
C HIS A 51 -3.78 11.50 -0.16
N ARG A 52 -2.91 11.10 -1.10
CA ARG A 52 -2.13 12.04 -1.93
C ARG A 52 -3.01 12.87 -2.87
N ILE A 53 -4.11 12.32 -3.40
CA ILE A 53 -5.08 13.09 -4.18
C ILE A 53 -5.82 14.10 -3.27
N LEU A 54 -6.17 13.72 -2.04
CA LEU A 54 -6.74 14.64 -1.05
C LEU A 54 -5.74 15.71 -0.58
N GLU A 55 -4.46 15.37 -0.36
CA GLU A 55 -3.40 16.31 0.02
C GLU A 55 -3.04 17.28 -1.10
N ASN A 56 -3.18 16.86 -2.37
CA ASN A 56 -3.00 17.73 -3.54
C ASN A 56 -4.27 18.50 -3.93
N HIS A 57 -5.40 18.28 -3.23
CA HIS A 57 -6.56 19.13 -3.43
C HIS A 57 -6.24 20.49 -2.81
N PRO A 58 -6.38 21.61 -3.56
CA PRO A 58 -6.16 22.92 -2.98
C PRO A 58 -7.07 23.04 -1.76
N PHE A 59 -6.47 23.37 -0.62
CA PHE A 59 -7.18 23.67 0.60
C PHE A 59 -8.07 24.87 0.29
N VAL A 60 -9.34 24.59 0.01
CA VAL A 60 -10.33 25.63 -0.19
C VAL A 60 -10.53 26.25 1.19
N PRO A 61 -10.19 27.53 1.42
CA PRO A 61 -10.32 28.12 2.75
C PRO A 61 -11.77 27.98 3.21
N GLU A 62 -12.00 27.71 4.51
CA GLU A 62 -13.34 27.43 5.11
C GLU A 62 -14.43 28.44 4.71
N ASN A 63 -14.04 29.62 4.22
CA ASN A 63 -14.92 30.71 3.84
C ASN A 63 -15.17 30.83 2.32
N TYR A 64 -14.69 29.92 1.47
CA TYR A 64 -14.80 30.06 0.01
C TYR A 64 -16.25 29.92 -0.48
N GLY A 65 -17.00 28.96 0.08
CA GLY A 65 -18.43 28.85 -0.16
C GLY A 65 -19.16 30.12 0.27
N SER A 66 -18.95 30.56 1.52
CA SER A 66 -19.60 31.72 2.12
C SER A 66 -19.25 33.07 1.46
N ARG A 67 -18.04 33.23 0.88
CA ARG A 67 -17.62 34.42 0.12
C ARG A 67 -18.27 34.47 -1.26
N SER A 68 -18.27 33.35 -2.00
CA SER A 68 -18.87 33.33 -3.33
C SER A 68 -20.38 33.62 -3.28
N VAL A 69 -21.14 33.12 -2.29
CA VAL A 69 -22.58 33.45 -2.20
C VAL A 69 -22.86 34.88 -1.73
N ARG A 70 -21.89 35.55 -1.07
CA ARG A 70 -22.02 36.96 -0.68
C ARG A 70 -21.71 37.90 -1.85
N GLU A 71 -20.65 37.61 -2.60
CA GLU A 71 -20.27 38.39 -3.80
C GLU A 71 -21.36 38.37 -4.88
N ASP A 72 -22.04 37.24 -5.07
CA ASP A 72 -23.18 37.11 -6.01
C ASP A 72 -24.42 37.87 -5.54
N ARG A 73 -24.59 38.08 -4.23
CA ARG A 73 -25.73 38.82 -3.65
C ARG A 73 -25.54 40.33 -3.64
N ASP A 74 -24.33 40.81 -3.44
CA ASP A 74 -24.02 42.25 -3.43
C ASP A 74 -23.93 42.86 -4.85
N SER A 75 -24.00 42.03 -5.90
CA SER A 75 -23.92 42.44 -7.31
C SER A 75 -25.28 42.66 -7.99
N ASN A 76 -26.40 42.64 -7.26
CA ASN A 76 -27.75 42.88 -7.78
C ASN A 76 -28.59 43.74 -6.82
#